data_AF-A0AAU8TA49-F1
#
_entry.id   AF-A0AAU8TA49-F1
#
_cell.length_a   1.000
_cell.length_b   1.000
_cell.length_c   1.000
_cell.angle_alpha   90.00
_cell.angle_beta   90.00
_cell.angle_gamma   90.00
#
_symmetry.space_group_name_H-M   'P 1'
#
loop_
_entity.id
_entity.type
_entity.pdbx_description
1 polymer ?
#
loop_
_entity_poly.entity_id
_entity_poly.type
_entity_poly.pdbx_seq_one_letter_code
_entity_poly.pdbx_strand_id
1 'polypeptide(L)'
;MTVIDILEKRLVFGITRLICVALLCIALASLVAVVWASFAGGRTVPAVSDPVVGAQEILSSIAGSQEANDLSPDLNPSSLVAIPNATGLAIPAALESVLVNDSTSQPVLDSWLGKVPEQDRQQFLNELSNVVVEANRHAATWEWDNRQRYVATAMGRYAEVKIRRLDEITRLQTLAAAQNAQYHLDAGVLLAICAALILLLAVLTIERNTRPGAKVAGGK
;
A
#
# COMPACT_ATOMS: atom_id res chain seq x y z
N MET A 1 19.80 -23.76 58.74
CA MET A 1 18.90 -23.00 57.85
C MET A 1 17.86 -22.35 58.73
N THR A 2 17.87 -21.02 58.81
CA THR A 2 17.06 -20.28 59.78
C THR A 2 15.60 -20.18 59.30
N VAL A 3 14.66 -19.98 60.21
CA VAL A 3 13.23 -19.81 59.87
C VAL A 3 13.03 -18.63 58.91
N ILE A 4 13.92 -17.64 58.99
CA ILE A 4 13.97 -16.44 58.15
C ILE A 4 14.31 -16.82 56.70
N ASP A 5 15.29 -17.71 56.46
CA ASP A 5 15.64 -18.21 55.11
C ASP A 5 14.46 -18.94 54.42
N ILE A 6 13.64 -19.64 55.21
CA ILE A 6 12.49 -20.39 54.70
C ILE A 6 11.35 -19.42 54.34
N LEU A 7 11.12 -18.39 55.17
CA LEU A 7 10.09 -17.38 54.93
C LEU A 7 10.44 -16.51 53.72
N GLU A 8 11.69 -16.05 53.63
CA GLU A 8 12.21 -15.24 52.54
C GLU A 8 12.12 -15.99 51.21
N LYS A 9 12.54 -17.25 51.14
CA LYS A 9 12.39 -18.07 49.93
C LYS A 9 10.94 -18.29 49.54
N ARG A 10 10.01 -18.41 50.50
CA ARG A 10 8.58 -18.60 50.21
C ARG A 10 7.92 -17.32 49.72
N LEU A 11 8.33 -16.18 50.26
CA LEU A 11 7.87 -14.85 49.88
C LEU A 11 8.39 -14.47 48.49
N VAL A 12 9.69 -14.66 48.24
CA VAL A 12 10.33 -14.39 46.94
C VAL A 12 9.71 -15.26 45.84
N PHE A 13 9.53 -16.57 46.07
CA PHE A 13 8.85 -17.43 45.09
C PHE A 13 7.39 -17.02 44.82
N GLY A 14 6.68 -16.60 45.87
CA GLY A 14 5.30 -16.12 45.75
C GLY A 14 5.21 -14.84 44.92
N ILE A 15 6.07 -13.87 45.21
CA ILE A 15 6.13 -12.58 44.52
C ILE A 15 6.56 -12.77 43.06
N THR A 16 7.62 -13.56 42.78
CA THR A 16 8.08 -13.85 41.41
C THR A 16 6.96 -14.47 40.58
N ARG A 17 6.22 -15.45 41.13
CA ARG A 17 5.09 -16.05 40.43
C ARG A 17 4.00 -15.02 40.11
N LEU A 18 3.67 -14.15 41.06
CA LEU A 18 2.64 -13.12 40.90
C LEU A 18 3.03 -12.11 39.83
N ILE A 19 4.30 -11.67 39.82
CA ILE A 19 4.87 -10.81 38.78
C ILE A 19 4.80 -11.50 37.41
N CYS A 20 5.20 -12.77 37.31
CA CYS A 20 5.16 -13.51 36.04
C CYS A 20 3.74 -13.67 35.49
N VAL A 21 2.76 -13.92 36.35
CA VAL A 21 1.34 -13.98 35.94
C VAL A 21 0.86 -12.60 35.49
N ALA A 22 1.19 -11.53 36.22
CA ALA A 22 0.82 -10.17 35.85
C ALA A 22 1.43 -9.77 34.49
N LEU A 23 2.72 -10.04 34.28
CA LEU A 23 3.41 -9.81 33.01
C LEU A 23 2.80 -10.64 31.86
N LEU A 24 2.42 -11.89 32.13
CA LEU A 24 1.77 -12.74 31.13
C LEU A 24 0.40 -12.18 30.73
N CYS A 25 -0.40 -11.72 31.69
CA CYS A 25 -1.69 -11.08 31.41
C CYS A 25 -1.50 -9.80 30.58
N ILE A 26 -0.50 -8.97 30.91
CA ILE A 26 -0.18 -7.76 30.15
C ILE A 26 0.24 -8.13 28.72
N ALA A 27 1.14 -9.10 28.55
CA ALA A 27 1.61 -9.53 27.24
C ALA A 27 0.47 -10.07 26.37
N LEU A 28 -0.45 -10.85 26.94
CA LEU A 28 -1.65 -11.34 26.24
C LEU A 28 -2.61 -10.20 25.86
N ALA A 29 -2.85 -9.25 26.76
CA ALA A 29 -3.67 -8.08 26.46
C ALA A 29 -3.08 -7.24 25.32
N SER A 30 -1.76 -7.02 25.33
CA SER A 30 -1.03 -6.34 24.25
C SER A 30 -1.14 -7.10 22.93
N LEU A 31 -1.05 -8.44 22.96
CA LEU A 31 -1.17 -9.26 21.75
C LEU A 31 -2.56 -9.13 21.11
N VAL A 32 -3.62 -9.15 21.93
CA VAL A 32 -4.99 -8.90 21.45
C VAL A 32 -5.11 -7.51 20.83
N ALA A 33 -4.51 -6.48 21.45
CA ALA A 33 -4.53 -5.12 20.93
C ALA A 33 -3.81 -5.01 19.57
N VAL A 34 -2.64 -5.64 19.41
CA VAL A 34 -1.89 -5.68 18.13
C VAL A 34 -2.71 -6.36 17.05
N VAL A 35 -3.28 -7.53 17.32
CA VAL A 35 -4.13 -8.26 16.37
C VAL A 35 -5.33 -7.40 15.95
N TRP A 36 -5.99 -6.76 16.91
CA TRP A 36 -7.12 -5.88 16.62
C TRP A 36 -6.70 -4.68 15.74
N ALA A 37 -5.56 -4.06 16.03
CA ALA A 37 -5.01 -2.96 15.23
C ALA A 37 -4.68 -3.40 13.80
N SER A 38 -4.09 -4.59 13.61
CA SER A 38 -3.85 -5.16 12.27
C SER A 38 -5.13 -5.33 11.47
N PHE A 39 -6.20 -5.85 12.09
CA PHE A 39 -7.49 -6.01 11.44
C PHE A 39 -8.16 -4.68 11.08
N ALA A 40 -8.02 -3.66 11.93
CA ALA A 40 -8.55 -2.33 11.65
C ALA A 40 -7.77 -1.64 10.51
N GLY A 41 -6.44 -1.72 10.52
CA GLY A 41 -5.57 -1.13 9.48
C GLY A 41 -5.69 -1.80 8.11
N GLY A 42 -5.99 -3.10 8.05
CA GLY A 42 -6.23 -3.79 6.78
C GLY A 42 -7.44 -3.27 5.99
N ARG A 43 -8.40 -2.61 6.65
CA ARG A 43 -9.62 -2.07 6.01
C ARG A 43 -9.39 -0.74 5.28
N THR A 44 -8.28 -0.06 5.51
CA THR A 44 -7.99 1.26 4.92
C THR A 44 -7.14 1.17 3.65
N VAL A 45 -6.69 -0.01 3.25
CA VAL A 45 -5.91 -0.20 2.02
C VAL A 45 -6.87 -0.24 0.82
N PRO A 46 -6.66 0.59 -0.23
CA PRO A 46 -7.47 0.51 -1.43
C PRO A 46 -7.36 -0.89 -2.05
N ALA A 47 -8.50 -1.58 -2.17
CA ALA A 47 -8.58 -2.88 -2.85
C ALA A 47 -8.47 -2.74 -4.38
N VAL A 48 -8.64 -1.53 -4.90
CA VAL A 48 -8.60 -1.23 -6.34
C VAL A 48 -7.18 -0.85 -6.72
N SER A 49 -6.56 -1.64 -7.60
CA SER A 49 -5.22 -1.40 -8.14
C SER A 49 -5.22 -0.37 -9.27
N ASP A 50 -6.32 -0.25 -10.02
CA ASP A 50 -6.45 0.70 -11.13
C ASP A 50 -7.58 1.72 -10.90
N PRO A 51 -7.25 3.00 -10.66
CA PRO A 51 -8.24 4.05 -10.47
C PRO A 51 -8.79 4.48 -11.83
N VAL A 52 -10.05 4.14 -12.14
CA VAL A 52 -10.70 4.57 -13.38
C VAL A 52 -10.72 6.10 -13.47
N VAL A 53 -10.28 6.65 -14.61
CA VAL A 53 -10.33 8.09 -14.88
C VAL A 53 -11.25 8.31 -16.08
N GLY A 54 -12.36 9.01 -15.85
CA GLY A 54 -13.35 9.25 -16.89
C GLY A 54 -12.93 10.35 -17.86
N ALA A 55 -13.19 10.19 -19.15
CA ALA A 55 -12.90 11.21 -20.15
C ALA A 55 -13.60 12.55 -19.85
N GLN A 56 -14.84 12.52 -19.37
CA GLN A 56 -15.60 13.72 -18.99
C GLN A 56 -14.97 14.47 -17.81
N GLU A 57 -14.40 13.74 -16.83
CA GLU A 57 -13.69 14.33 -15.70
C GLU A 57 -12.49 15.14 -16.21
N ILE A 58 -11.70 14.56 -17.10
CA ILE A 58 -10.54 15.22 -17.70
C ILE A 58 -10.95 16.43 -18.52
N LEU A 59 -11.94 16.30 -19.40
CA LEU A 59 -12.37 17.41 -20.25
C LEU A 59 -12.95 18.57 -19.44
N SER A 60 -13.65 18.29 -18.33
CA SER A 60 -14.15 19.33 -17.42
C SER A 60 -13.05 20.08 -16.66
N SER A 61 -11.85 19.49 -16.56
CA SER A 61 -10.69 20.10 -15.90
C SER A 61 -9.86 21.02 -16.80
N ILE A 62 -10.08 20.97 -18.13
CA ILE A 62 -9.38 21.81 -19.11
C ILE A 62 -10.12 23.15 -19.19
N ALA A 63 -9.40 24.25 -18.96
CA ALA A 63 -9.97 25.58 -19.08
C ALA A 63 -10.44 25.83 -20.52
N GLY A 64 -11.57 26.52 -20.67
CA GLY A 64 -12.22 26.68 -21.97
C GLY A 64 -11.50 27.57 -22.99
N SER A 65 -10.53 28.38 -22.56
CA SER A 65 -9.79 29.30 -23.43
C SER A 65 -8.36 28.81 -23.71
N GLN A 66 -7.86 29.14 -24.91
CA GLN A 66 -6.51 28.82 -25.37
C GLN A 66 -5.42 29.46 -24.49
N GLU A 67 -5.60 30.74 -24.13
CA GLU A 67 -4.67 31.51 -23.27
C GLU A 67 -4.44 30.87 -21.89
N ALA A 68 -5.44 30.16 -21.36
CA ALA A 68 -5.34 29.48 -20.06
C ALA A 68 -4.54 28.16 -20.15
N ASN A 69 -4.35 27.62 -21.36
CA ASN A 69 -3.65 26.35 -21.60
C ASN A 69 -2.30 26.52 -22.29
N ASP A 70 -1.88 27.77 -22.57
CA ASP A 70 -0.60 28.12 -23.22
C ASP A 70 0.66 27.70 -22.42
N LEU A 71 0.49 27.30 -21.17
CA LEU A 71 1.55 26.72 -20.33
C LEU A 71 1.80 25.21 -20.60
N SER A 72 1.02 24.60 -21.50
CA SER A 72 1.23 23.19 -21.90
C SER A 72 2.41 23.11 -22.88
N PRO A 73 3.37 22.18 -22.67
CA PRO A 73 4.57 22.10 -23.51
C PRO A 73 4.22 21.86 -24.98
N ASP A 74 4.87 22.62 -25.86
CA ASP A 74 4.76 22.45 -27.31
C ASP A 74 5.33 21.09 -27.74
N LEU A 75 4.45 20.30 -28.37
CA LEU A 75 4.81 19.07 -29.07
C LEU A 75 5.25 19.45 -30.50
N ASN A 76 6.54 19.34 -30.79
CA ASN A 76 7.18 19.81 -32.05
C ASN A 76 7.91 18.64 -32.77
N PRO A 77 7.77 18.45 -34.10
CA PRO A 77 7.92 17.17 -34.80
C PRO A 77 9.36 16.68 -34.96
N SER A 78 9.64 15.39 -34.65
CA SER A 78 10.68 14.58 -35.32
C SER A 78 10.69 13.08 -34.96
N SER A 79 10.68 12.25 -36.01
CA SER A 79 10.98 10.80 -36.16
C SER A 79 10.07 9.74 -35.52
N LEU A 80 9.75 8.72 -36.33
CA LEU A 80 9.06 7.49 -35.95
C LEU A 80 9.95 6.65 -35.03
N VAL A 81 9.49 6.41 -33.81
CA VAL A 81 10.11 5.48 -32.86
C VAL A 81 9.03 4.48 -32.50
N ALA A 82 9.34 3.18 -32.60
CA ALA A 82 8.49 2.16 -32.01
C ALA A 82 8.19 2.52 -30.54
N ILE A 83 7.07 2.08 -29.97
CA ILE A 83 6.74 2.34 -28.55
C ILE A 83 7.08 1.08 -27.76
N PRO A 84 8.32 0.90 -27.25
CA PRO A 84 8.73 -0.30 -26.52
C PRO A 84 7.76 -0.71 -25.42
N ASN A 85 7.28 0.25 -24.63
CA ASN A 85 6.41 -0.04 -23.50
C ASN A 85 4.98 -0.45 -23.91
N ALA A 86 4.63 -0.33 -25.20
CA ALA A 86 3.39 -0.83 -25.79
C ALA A 86 3.57 -2.16 -26.55
N THR A 87 4.73 -2.80 -26.49
CA THR A 87 4.99 -4.06 -27.20
C THR A 87 3.99 -5.14 -26.76
N GLY A 88 3.28 -5.72 -27.73
CA GLY A 88 2.26 -6.74 -27.46
C GLY A 88 0.90 -6.20 -27.00
N LEU A 89 0.73 -4.88 -26.91
CA LEU A 89 -0.53 -4.22 -26.59
C LEU A 89 -1.27 -3.78 -27.86
N ALA A 90 -2.60 -3.76 -27.79
CA ALA A 90 -3.42 -3.22 -28.86
C ALA A 90 -3.55 -1.70 -28.69
N ILE A 91 -3.04 -0.93 -29.65
CA ILE A 91 -3.24 0.53 -29.70
C ILE A 91 -4.62 0.79 -30.32
N PRO A 92 -5.56 1.43 -29.61
CA PRO A 92 -6.89 1.69 -30.15
C PRO A 92 -6.85 2.72 -31.29
N ALA A 93 -7.74 2.56 -32.28
CA ALA A 93 -7.70 3.30 -33.55
C ALA A 93 -7.72 4.83 -33.42
N ALA A 94 -8.46 5.39 -32.46
CA ALA A 94 -8.50 6.84 -32.27
C ALA A 94 -7.16 7.38 -31.75
N LEU A 95 -6.51 6.66 -30.83
CA LEU A 95 -5.17 6.98 -30.35
C LEU A 95 -4.12 6.76 -31.46
N GLU A 96 -4.23 5.66 -32.21
CA GLU A 96 -3.37 5.38 -33.36
C GLU A 96 -3.41 6.53 -34.39
N SER A 97 -4.60 7.06 -34.69
CA SER A 97 -4.75 8.19 -35.61
C SER A 97 -4.00 9.44 -35.15
N VAL A 98 -3.91 9.70 -33.84
CA VAL A 98 -3.14 10.82 -33.29
C VAL A 98 -1.64 10.54 -33.41
N LEU A 99 -1.21 9.32 -33.06
CA LEU A 99 0.20 8.92 -33.09
C LEU A 99 0.80 8.85 -34.51
N VAL A 100 -0.02 8.57 -35.52
CA VAL A 100 0.38 8.57 -36.94
C VAL A 100 0.49 10.00 -37.45
N ASN A 101 -0.43 10.89 -37.06
CA ASN A 101 -0.44 12.28 -37.49
C ASN A 101 0.56 13.15 -36.74
N ASP A 102 0.97 12.74 -35.54
CA ASP A 102 1.95 13.42 -34.70
C ASP A 102 2.98 12.42 -34.13
N SER A 103 4.16 12.38 -34.75
CA SER A 103 5.24 11.48 -34.34
C SER A 103 5.87 11.85 -32.99
N THR A 104 5.59 13.03 -32.44
CA THR A 104 6.13 13.48 -31.13
C THR A 104 5.38 12.88 -29.95
N SER A 105 4.13 12.50 -30.17
CA SER A 105 3.29 11.87 -29.17
C SER A 105 3.76 10.43 -28.85
N GLN A 106 4.55 9.80 -29.73
CA GLN A 106 5.07 8.44 -29.54
C GLN A 106 6.05 8.32 -28.36
N PRO A 107 7.16 9.09 -28.28
CA PRO A 107 8.07 9.03 -27.12
C PRO A 107 7.41 9.52 -25.83
N VAL A 108 6.45 10.43 -25.91
CA VAL A 108 5.68 10.91 -24.75
C VAL A 108 4.79 9.79 -24.21
N LEU A 109 4.07 9.08 -25.08
CA LEU A 109 3.28 7.91 -24.72
C LEU A 109 4.16 6.79 -24.16
N ASP A 110 5.32 6.53 -24.76
CA ASP A 110 6.28 5.56 -24.23
C ASP A 110 6.73 5.92 -22.80
N SER A 111 7.04 7.19 -22.55
CA SER A 111 7.40 7.69 -21.22
C SER A 111 6.26 7.53 -20.21
N TRP A 112 5.01 7.78 -20.61
CA TRP A 112 3.85 7.57 -19.75
C TRP A 112 3.64 6.09 -19.44
N LEU A 113 3.70 5.22 -20.44
CA LEU A 113 3.58 3.78 -20.26
C LEU A 113 4.71 3.20 -19.40
N GLY A 114 5.92 3.78 -19.48
CA GLY A 114 7.03 3.42 -18.60
C GLY A 114 6.76 3.69 -17.11
N LYS A 115 5.82 4.60 -16.79
CA LYS A 115 5.36 4.90 -15.42
C LYS A 115 4.12 4.10 -15.01
N VAL A 116 3.48 3.41 -15.95
CA VAL A 116 2.28 2.60 -15.71
C VAL A 116 2.70 1.14 -15.53
N PRO A 117 2.23 0.43 -14.50
CA PRO A 117 2.49 -0.99 -14.32
C PRO A 117 2.04 -1.79 -15.56
N GLU A 118 2.81 -2.81 -15.95
CA GLU A 118 2.60 -3.56 -17.21
C GLU A 118 1.16 -4.09 -17.37
N GLN A 119 0.58 -4.59 -16.29
CA GLN A 119 -0.79 -5.12 -16.24
C GLN A 119 -1.87 -4.06 -16.53
N ASP A 120 -1.60 -2.79 -16.24
CA ASP A 120 -2.57 -1.69 -16.35
C ASP A 120 -2.42 -0.93 -17.68
N ARG A 121 -1.35 -1.18 -18.45
CA ARG A 121 -1.03 -0.45 -19.68
C ARG A 121 -2.11 -0.57 -20.76
N GLN A 122 -2.74 -1.74 -20.93
CA GLN A 122 -3.82 -1.89 -21.92
C GLN A 122 -5.04 -1.06 -21.54
N GLN A 123 -5.40 -1.04 -20.25
CA GLN A 123 -6.50 -0.21 -19.78
C GLN A 123 -6.18 1.28 -19.89
N PHE A 124 -4.95 1.67 -19.58
CA PHE A 124 -4.47 3.04 -19.79
C PHE A 124 -4.65 3.49 -21.25
N LEU A 125 -4.27 2.65 -22.22
CA LEU A 125 -4.43 2.93 -23.65
C LEU A 125 -5.90 3.05 -24.06
N ASN A 126 -6.76 2.18 -23.54
CA ASN A 126 -8.20 2.19 -23.83
C ASN A 126 -8.87 3.47 -23.30
N GLU A 127 -8.59 3.84 -22.04
CA GLU A 127 -9.10 5.06 -21.42
C GLU A 127 -8.56 6.32 -22.10
N LEU A 128 -7.26 6.36 -22.42
CA LEU A 128 -6.64 7.45 -23.19
C LEU A 128 -7.30 7.61 -24.57
N SER A 129 -7.60 6.50 -25.26
CA SER A 129 -8.33 6.56 -26.53
C SER A 129 -9.73 7.15 -26.38
N ASN A 130 -10.44 6.85 -25.29
CA ASN A 130 -11.74 7.45 -25.02
C ASN A 130 -11.63 8.95 -24.77
N VAL A 131 -10.58 9.39 -24.08
CA VAL A 131 -10.26 10.82 -23.90
C VAL A 131 -10.03 11.49 -25.26
N VAL A 132 -9.29 10.85 -26.18
CA VAL A 132 -9.08 11.37 -27.54
C VAL A 132 -10.39 11.49 -28.32
N VAL A 133 -11.28 10.50 -28.25
CA VAL A 133 -12.58 10.54 -28.94
C VAL A 133 -13.42 11.69 -28.42
N GLU A 134 -13.56 11.81 -27.10
CA GLU A 134 -14.38 12.87 -26.50
C GLU A 134 -13.74 14.25 -26.66
N ALA A 135 -12.41 14.36 -26.60
CA ALA A 135 -11.70 15.61 -26.87
C ALA A 135 -11.93 16.10 -28.30
N ASN A 136 -11.85 15.20 -29.29
CA ASN A 136 -12.14 15.53 -30.68
C ASN A 136 -13.59 15.95 -30.88
N ARG A 137 -14.54 15.28 -30.22
CA ARG A 137 -15.96 15.65 -30.24
C ARG A 137 -16.18 17.04 -29.65
N HIS A 138 -15.55 17.34 -28.51
CA HIS A 138 -15.67 18.63 -27.85
C HIS A 138 -15.05 19.75 -28.70
N ALA A 139 -13.84 19.55 -29.21
CA ALA A 139 -13.14 20.50 -30.08
C ALA A 139 -13.84 20.73 -31.44
N ALA A 140 -14.72 19.82 -31.88
CA ALA A 140 -15.57 20.03 -33.06
C ALA A 140 -16.72 21.01 -32.79
N THR A 141 -17.15 21.14 -31.54
CA THR A 141 -18.28 22.01 -31.14
C THR A 141 -17.87 23.42 -30.73
N TRP A 142 -16.58 23.64 -30.41
CA TRP A 142 -16.03 24.93 -29.98
C TRP A 142 -15.00 25.42 -31.01
N GLU A 143 -14.96 26.74 -31.26
CA GLU A 143 -13.93 27.37 -32.11
C GLU A 143 -12.59 27.44 -31.38
N TRP A 144 -12.01 26.28 -31.07
CA TRP A 144 -10.59 26.22 -30.76
C TRP A 144 -9.81 26.35 -32.06
N ASP A 145 -9.00 27.41 -32.19
CA ASP A 145 -8.14 27.67 -33.36
C ASP A 145 -7.15 26.53 -33.62
N ASN A 146 -6.82 25.73 -32.60
CA ASN A 146 -5.94 24.58 -32.72
C ASN A 146 -6.49 23.32 -32.03
N ARG A 147 -7.32 22.56 -32.74
CA ARG A 147 -7.90 21.28 -32.28
C ARG A 147 -6.84 20.26 -31.85
N GLN A 148 -5.71 20.20 -32.55
CA GLN A 148 -4.63 19.26 -32.23
C GLN A 148 -4.05 19.55 -30.84
N ARG A 149 -3.89 20.84 -30.51
CA ARG A 149 -3.40 21.27 -29.20
C ARG A 149 -4.37 20.91 -28.07
N TYR A 150 -5.67 21.05 -28.29
CA TYR A 150 -6.68 20.63 -27.30
C TYR A 150 -6.60 19.13 -26.98
N VAL A 151 -6.53 18.30 -28.03
CA VAL A 151 -6.43 16.84 -27.88
C VAL A 151 -5.14 16.47 -27.15
N ALA A 152 -4.01 17.10 -27.48
CA ALA A 152 -2.74 16.90 -26.79
C ALA A 152 -2.81 17.29 -25.30
N THR A 153 -3.43 18.44 -24.97
CA THR A 153 -3.65 18.85 -23.58
C THR A 153 -4.53 17.87 -22.83
N ALA A 154 -5.59 17.35 -23.45
CA ALA A 154 -6.46 16.34 -22.84
C ALA A 154 -5.72 15.03 -22.56
N MET A 155 -4.92 14.56 -23.51
CA MET A 155 -4.07 13.38 -23.34
C MET A 155 -3.07 13.56 -22.19
N GLY A 156 -2.40 14.71 -22.14
CA GLY A 156 -1.44 15.04 -21.08
C GLY A 156 -2.10 15.10 -19.70
N ARG A 157 -3.27 15.74 -19.59
CA ARG A 157 -4.03 15.81 -18.32
C ARG A 157 -4.50 14.45 -17.85
N TYR A 158 -5.03 13.63 -18.75
CA TYR A 158 -5.39 12.25 -18.41
C TYR A 158 -4.18 11.48 -17.87
N ALA A 159 -3.06 11.52 -18.59
CA ALA A 159 -1.85 10.79 -18.19
C ALA A 159 -1.35 11.25 -16.83
N GLU A 160 -1.30 12.56 -16.59
CA GLU A 160 -0.91 13.15 -15.31
C GLU A 160 -1.80 12.67 -14.15
N VAL A 161 -3.12 12.75 -14.32
CA VAL A 161 -4.07 12.35 -13.28
C VAL A 161 -4.01 10.85 -13.01
N LYS A 162 -3.99 10.02 -14.06
CA LYS A 162 -3.98 8.57 -13.95
C LYS A 162 -2.69 8.08 -13.28
N ILE A 163 -1.52 8.56 -13.73
CA ILE A 163 -0.22 8.20 -13.14
C ILE A 163 -0.17 8.63 -11.67
N ARG A 164 -0.60 9.86 -11.35
CA ARG A 164 -0.63 10.34 -9.96
C ARG A 164 -1.50 9.45 -9.04
N ARG A 165 -2.67 9.02 -9.53
CA ARG A 165 -3.56 8.13 -8.74
C ARG A 165 -2.94 6.74 -8.56
N LEU A 166 -2.28 6.19 -9.59
CA LEU A 166 -1.54 4.93 -9.50
C LEU A 166 -0.39 5.02 -8.49
N ASP A 167 0.38 6.11 -8.51
CA ASP A 167 1.46 6.37 -7.56
C ASP A 167 0.93 6.43 -6.11
N GLU A 168 -0.19 7.12 -5.89
CA GLU A 168 -0.80 7.24 -4.56
C GLU A 168 -1.31 5.88 -4.05
N ILE A 169 -1.97 5.08 -4.89
CA ILE A 169 -2.40 3.73 -4.52
C ILE A 169 -1.19 2.87 -4.15
N THR A 170 -0.14 2.90 -4.97
CA THR A 170 1.10 2.15 -4.72
C THR A 170 1.75 2.58 -3.42
N ARG A 171 1.80 3.89 -3.14
CA ARG A 171 2.30 4.44 -1.88
C ARG A 171 1.48 3.96 -0.68
N LEU A 172 0.15 4.00 -0.77
CA LEU A 172 -0.72 3.54 0.32
C LEU A 172 -0.56 2.03 0.56
N GLN A 173 -0.43 1.24 -0.50
CA GLN A 173 -0.17 -0.21 -0.41
C GLN A 173 1.18 -0.51 0.24
N THR A 174 2.24 0.19 -0.15
CA THR A 174 3.58 0.00 0.45
C THR A 174 3.62 0.42 1.91
N LEU A 175 2.98 1.53 2.28
CA LEU A 175 2.83 1.94 3.68
C LEU A 175 2.06 0.92 4.50
N ALA A 176 0.97 0.38 3.96
CA ALA A 176 0.19 -0.64 4.64
C ALA A 176 0.95 -1.97 4.79
N ALA A 177 1.71 -2.38 3.76
CA ALA A 177 2.56 -3.56 3.82
C ALA A 177 3.64 -3.41 4.90
N ALA A 178 4.27 -2.23 5.00
CA ALA A 178 5.24 -1.93 6.05
C ALA A 178 4.63 -1.97 7.46
N GLN A 179 3.44 -1.40 7.64
CA GLN A 179 2.72 -1.45 8.93
C GLN A 179 2.34 -2.89 9.31
N ASN A 180 1.82 -3.67 8.35
CA ASN A 180 1.51 -5.09 8.59
C ASN A 180 2.76 -5.89 8.98
N ALA A 181 3.89 -5.67 8.31
CA ALA A 181 5.15 -6.30 8.68
C ALA A 181 5.56 -5.95 10.13
N GLN A 182 5.39 -4.69 10.55
CA GLN A 182 5.66 -4.28 11.92
C GLN A 182 4.74 -4.99 12.92
N TYR A 183 3.43 -5.06 12.65
CA TYR A 183 2.50 -5.77 13.53
C TYR A 183 2.85 -7.26 13.67
N HIS A 184 3.30 -7.91 12.59
CA HIS A 184 3.75 -9.30 12.65
C HIS A 184 5.00 -9.47 13.52
N LEU A 185 5.96 -8.55 13.44
CA LEU A 185 7.14 -8.55 14.31
C LEU A 185 6.74 -8.36 15.78
N ASP A 186 5.91 -7.37 16.07
CA ASP A 186 5.46 -7.07 17.44
C ASP A 186 4.68 -8.26 18.04
N ALA A 187 3.78 -8.88 17.26
CA ALA A 187 3.06 -10.08 17.67
C ALA A 187 4.02 -11.26 17.92
N GLY A 188 5.04 -11.44 17.07
CA GLY A 188 6.07 -12.47 17.24
C GLY A 188 6.87 -12.30 18.52
N VAL A 189 7.30 -11.07 18.83
CA VAL A 189 8.01 -10.75 20.07
C VAL A 189 7.14 -11.00 21.29
N LEU A 190 5.87 -10.58 21.27
CA LEU A 190 4.93 -10.82 22.36
C LEU A 190 4.69 -12.31 22.58
N LEU A 191 4.56 -13.10 21.51
CA LEU A 191 4.45 -14.57 21.61
C LEU A 191 5.69 -15.18 22.25
N ALA A 192 6.89 -14.74 21.87
CA ALA A 192 8.13 -15.22 22.48
C ALA A 192 8.21 -14.89 23.97
N ILE A 193 7.80 -13.68 24.38
CA ILE A 193 7.71 -13.28 25.79
C ILE A 193 6.71 -14.17 26.54
N CYS A 194 5.52 -14.39 25.98
CA CYS A 194 4.51 -15.28 26.56
C CYS A 194 5.06 -16.69 26.75
N ALA A 195 5.72 -17.25 25.73
CA ALA A 195 6.32 -18.58 25.81
C ALA A 195 7.40 -18.67 26.91
N ALA A 196 8.26 -17.65 27.02
CA ALA A 196 9.28 -17.58 28.06
C ALA A 196 8.68 -17.49 29.46
N LEU A 197 7.64 -16.67 29.66
CA LEU A 197 6.93 -16.54 30.94
C LEU A 197 6.20 -17.83 31.32
N ILE A 198 5.57 -18.51 30.37
CA ILE A 198 4.93 -19.82 30.59
C ILE A 198 5.98 -20.86 31.01
N LEU A 199 7.12 -20.89 30.32
CA LEU A 199 8.22 -21.81 30.66
C LEU A 199 8.77 -21.51 32.06
N LEU A 200 8.96 -20.24 32.42
CA LEU A 200 9.39 -19.85 33.75
C LEU A 200 8.38 -20.24 34.83
N LEU A 201 7.08 -20.05 34.58
CA LEU A 201 6.01 -20.48 35.48
C LEU A 201 5.98 -22.01 35.64
N ALA A 202 6.22 -22.76 34.55
CA ALA A 202 6.33 -24.21 34.58
C ALA A 202 7.52 -24.66 35.44
N VAL A 203 8.70 -24.06 35.25
CA VAL A 203 9.90 -24.33 36.07
C VAL A 203 9.65 -24.02 37.54
N LEU A 204 9.09 -22.84 37.86
CA LEU A 204 8.74 -22.46 39.24
C LEU A 204 7.74 -23.46 39.88
N THR A 205 6.82 -24.01 39.08
CA THR A 205 5.85 -25.01 39.55
C THR A 205 6.52 -26.36 39.79
N ILE A 206 7.40 -26.80 38.89
CA ILE A 206 8.19 -28.03 39.06
C ILE A 206 9.07 -27.92 40.29
N GLU A 207 9.85 -26.85 40.45
CA GLU A 207 10.70 -26.64 41.62
C GLU A 207 9.91 -26.63 42.93
N ARG A 208 8.69 -26.08 42.92
CA ARG A 208 7.82 -26.15 44.09
C ARG A 208 7.38 -27.59 44.40
N ASN A 209 7.07 -28.39 43.38
CA ASN A 209 6.55 -29.75 43.53
C ASN A 209 7.65 -30.78 43.83
N THR A 210 8.89 -30.53 43.41
CA THR A 210 10.05 -31.40 43.61
C THR A 210 10.89 -31.04 44.84
N ARG A 211 10.61 -29.90 45.50
CA ARG A 211 11.20 -29.64 46.82
C ARG A 211 10.86 -30.80 47.75
N PRO A 212 11.85 -31.43 48.41
CA PRO A 212 11.58 -32.41 49.45
C PRO A 212 10.84 -31.70 50.58
N GLY A 213 9.51 -31.77 50.55
CA GLY A 213 8.71 -31.59 51.74
C GLY A 213 9.22 -32.61 52.73
N ALA A 214 9.59 -32.17 53.93
CA ALA A 214 10.06 -33.00 55.02
C ALA A 214 9.25 -34.30 55.08
N LYS A 215 9.78 -35.37 54.46
CA LYS A 215 9.24 -36.72 54.60
C LYS A 215 9.58 -37.09 56.04
N VAL A 216 8.58 -36.91 56.89
CA VAL A 216 8.36 -37.66 58.14
C VAL A 216 9.62 -37.76 59.01
N ALA A 217 9.93 -36.68 59.72
CA ALA A 217 10.53 -36.82 61.03
C ALA A 217 9.37 -37.03 62.02
N GLY A 218 9.16 -38.27 62.47
CA GLY A 218 8.30 -38.58 63.62
C GLY A 218 7.16 -39.54 63.32
N GLY A 219 7.38 -40.81 63.67
CA GLY A 219 6.34 -41.84 63.71
C GLY A 219 6.99 -43.20 63.82
N LYS A 220 7.17 -43.65 65.07
CA LYS A 220 7.68 -44.97 65.46
C LYS A 220 6.88 -46.10 64.81
#